data_AF-A0A2W5YT61-F1
#
_entry.id   AF-A0A2W5YT61-F1
#
_cell.length_a   1.000
_cell.length_b   1.000
_cell.length_c   1.000
_cell.angle_alpha   90.00
_cell.angle_beta   90.00
_cell.angle_gamma   90.00
#
_symmetry.space_group_name_H-M   'P 1'
#
loop_
_entity.id
_entity.type
_entity.pdbx_description
1 polymer ?
#
loop_
_entity_poly.entity_id
_entity_poly.type
_entity_poly.pdbx_seq_one_letter_code
_entity_poly.pdbx_strand_id
1 'polypeptide(L)'
;MTVLLRRRVLIPSCIVAALVYSSVGHGGEELTIDDIIARNTEAMGGRTAIEAVKTIAIDLHIVDPGFAVDGTYQATRPDRMRIDVKANGKLVFVEAFDGKRGWQWNGKETTTVEASPKASAALRRGVEFPGKLYGLHELNARGHKIELVGRERIDGVDYYALKATMSDGFVTTFYV
;
A
#
# COMPACT_ATOMS: atom_id res chain seq x y z
N MET A 1 33.08 -4.15 16.30
CA MET A 1 32.62 -4.54 17.65
C MET A 1 32.05 -3.31 18.33
N THR A 2 30.76 -3.01 18.12
CA THR A 2 30.06 -1.90 18.79
C THR A 2 28.57 -2.22 18.82
N VAL A 3 27.98 -1.96 19.98
CA VAL A 3 26.81 -2.62 20.57
C VAL A 3 25.48 -2.13 19.98
N LEU A 4 24.60 -3.08 19.63
CA LEU A 4 23.17 -2.88 19.40
C LEU A 4 22.48 -2.47 20.70
N LEU A 5 21.77 -1.34 20.71
CA LEU A 5 20.82 -1.01 21.79
C LEU A 5 19.37 -1.20 21.30
N ARG A 6 18.90 -2.45 21.37
CA ARG A 6 17.47 -2.79 21.34
C ARG A 6 16.83 -2.25 22.62
N ARG A 7 15.95 -1.25 22.54
CA ARG A 7 15.03 -0.96 23.64
C ARG A 7 13.86 -1.95 23.59
N ARG A 8 13.91 -2.94 24.49
CA ARG A 8 12.79 -3.83 24.82
C ARG A 8 12.09 -3.24 26.05
N VAL A 9 10.78 -3.01 25.97
CA VAL A 9 9.96 -2.72 27.15
C VAL A 9 9.23 -4.00 27.51
N LEU A 10 9.50 -4.52 28.71
CA LEU A 10 8.85 -5.67 29.33
C LEU A 10 7.86 -5.13 30.39
N ILE A 11 6.62 -5.61 30.37
CA ILE A 11 5.61 -5.38 31.42
C ILE A 11 5.39 -6.73 32.14
N PRO A 12 5.29 -6.76 33.48
CA PRO A 12 5.47 -7.97 34.27
C PRO A 12 4.26 -8.90 34.29
N SER A 13 4.57 -10.20 34.42
CA SER A 13 3.65 -11.32 34.65
C SER A 13 2.96 -11.25 36.01
N CYS A 14 1.71 -11.76 36.04
CA CYS A 14 1.01 -12.52 37.09
C CYS A 14 -0.48 -12.44 36.72
N ILE A 15 -1.24 -13.51 36.45
CA ILE A 15 -1.63 -14.60 37.35
C ILE A 15 -2.02 -15.81 36.48
N VAL A 16 -1.59 -17.01 36.88
CA VAL A 16 -2.02 -18.30 36.30
C VAL A 16 -3.36 -18.69 36.92
N ALA A 17 -4.40 -18.83 36.10
CA ALA A 17 -5.61 -19.56 36.42
C ALA A 17 -5.73 -20.73 35.42
N ALA A 18 -5.55 -21.95 35.90
CA ALA A 18 -5.69 -23.16 35.10
C ALA A 18 -7.19 -23.45 34.87
N LEU A 19 -7.70 -23.03 33.72
CA LEU A 19 -8.98 -23.46 33.18
C LEU A 19 -8.73 -24.61 32.20
N VAL A 20 -9.29 -25.78 32.51
CA VAL A 20 -9.34 -26.93 31.60
C VAL A 20 -10.25 -26.53 30.43
N TYR A 21 -9.65 -26.10 29.32
CA TYR A 21 -10.36 -25.88 28.07
C TYR A 21 -10.54 -27.24 27.37
N SER A 22 -11.77 -27.74 27.36
CA SER A 22 -12.19 -28.77 26.42
C SER A 22 -11.94 -28.24 25.00
N SER A 23 -11.00 -28.85 24.28
CA SER A 23 -10.74 -28.52 22.88
C SER A 23 -11.91 -28.99 22.02
N VAL A 24 -12.91 -28.12 21.85
CA VAL A 24 -13.83 -28.22 20.73
C VAL A 24 -12.98 -27.99 19.48
N GLY A 25 -12.75 -29.07 18.74
CA GLY A 25 -12.12 -29.01 17.43
C GLY A 25 -12.95 -28.11 16.52
N HIS A 26 -12.55 -26.85 16.41
CA HIS A 26 -13.02 -26.00 15.33
C HIS A 26 -12.37 -26.55 14.07
N GLY A 27 -13.12 -27.33 13.29
CA GLY A 27 -12.86 -27.42 11.86
C GLY A 27 -12.97 -26.01 11.32
N GLY A 28 -11.85 -25.30 11.28
CA GLY A 28 -11.82 -23.90 10.89
C GLY A 28 -12.31 -23.80 9.45
N GLU A 29 -13.49 -23.21 9.28
CA GLU A 29 -13.99 -22.86 7.95
C GLU A 29 -12.96 -21.92 7.32
N GLU A 30 -12.41 -22.32 6.18
CA GLU A 30 -11.42 -21.53 5.47
C GLU A 30 -12.08 -20.22 5.02
N LEU A 31 -11.51 -19.08 5.43
CA LEU A 31 -12.10 -17.78 5.13
C LEU A 31 -12.23 -17.59 3.62
N THR A 32 -13.40 -17.11 3.20
CA THR A 32 -13.60 -16.72 1.81
C THR A 32 -12.81 -15.44 1.50
N ILE A 33 -12.59 -15.17 0.21
CA ILE A 33 -11.98 -13.89 -0.20
C ILE A 33 -12.78 -12.68 0.31
N ASP A 34 -14.11 -12.76 0.34
CA ASP A 34 -14.96 -11.67 0.80
C ASP A 34 -14.79 -11.45 2.31
N ASP A 35 -14.65 -12.51 3.10
CA ASP A 35 -14.35 -12.42 4.53
C ASP A 35 -13.00 -11.74 4.78
N ILE A 36 -11.98 -12.10 4.01
CA ILE A 36 -10.63 -11.52 4.12
C ILE A 36 -10.67 -10.03 3.79
N ILE A 37 -11.33 -9.65 2.69
CA ILE A 37 -11.47 -8.24 2.28
C ILE A 37 -12.28 -7.45 3.32
N ALA A 38 -13.36 -8.01 3.86
CA ALA A 38 -14.18 -7.38 4.88
C ALA A 38 -13.37 -7.13 6.16
N ARG A 39 -12.67 -8.15 6.68
CA ARG A 39 -11.83 -8.03 7.88
C ARG A 39 -10.68 -7.05 7.69
N ASN A 40 -10.03 -7.05 6.53
CA ASN A 40 -9.01 -6.03 6.22
C ASN A 40 -9.61 -4.63 6.23
N THR A 41 -10.77 -4.45 5.59
CA THR A 41 -11.45 -3.16 5.53
C THR A 41 -11.80 -2.64 6.92
N GLU A 42 -12.32 -3.51 7.80
CA GLU A 42 -12.59 -3.17 9.20
C GLU A 42 -11.31 -2.80 9.96
N ALA A 43 -10.24 -3.61 9.82
CA ALA A 43 -8.95 -3.34 10.46
C ALA A 43 -8.31 -2.02 9.99
N MET A 44 -8.57 -1.60 8.75
CA MET A 44 -8.12 -0.33 8.18
C MET A 44 -8.99 0.89 8.58
N GLY A 45 -10.00 0.70 9.44
CA GLY A 45 -10.87 1.78 9.93
C GLY A 45 -12.29 1.78 9.37
N GLY A 46 -12.65 0.78 8.56
CA GLY A 46 -13.97 0.62 7.97
C GLY A 46 -14.20 1.42 6.69
N ARG A 47 -15.21 0.99 5.91
CA ARG A 47 -15.56 1.57 4.60
C ARG A 47 -15.75 3.08 4.66
N THR A 48 -16.55 3.57 5.62
CA THR A 48 -16.84 5.00 5.76
C THR A 48 -15.58 5.85 5.95
N ALA A 49 -14.64 5.40 6.79
CA ALA A 49 -13.40 6.14 7.02
C ALA A 49 -12.51 6.16 5.76
N ILE A 50 -12.34 5.01 5.12
CA ILE A 50 -11.53 4.87 3.91
C ILE A 50 -12.12 5.72 2.77
N GLU A 51 -13.42 5.61 2.51
CA GLU A 51 -14.10 6.34 1.44
C GLU A 51 -14.17 7.85 1.71
N ALA A 52 -14.11 8.28 2.97
CA ALA A 52 -14.04 9.70 3.33
C ALA A 52 -12.70 10.34 2.96
N VAL A 53 -11.61 9.56 2.83
CA VAL A 53 -10.31 10.07 2.40
C VAL A 53 -10.36 10.46 0.91
N LYS A 54 -10.40 11.77 0.65
CA LYS A 54 -10.41 12.32 -0.72
C LYS A 54 -9.04 12.72 -1.22
N THR A 55 -8.10 12.97 -0.32
CA THR A 55 -6.76 13.47 -0.64
C THR A 55 -5.77 13.00 0.42
N ILE A 56 -4.55 12.71 -0.01
CA ILE A 56 -3.42 12.38 0.87
C ILE A 56 -2.18 13.18 0.44
N ALA A 57 -1.31 13.44 1.41
CA ALA A 57 0.05 13.90 1.20
C ALA A 57 0.97 13.06 2.09
N ILE A 58 2.07 12.56 1.53
CA ILE A 58 3.03 11.68 2.18
C ILE A 58 4.41 12.23 1.88
N ASP A 59 5.16 12.57 2.93
CA ASP A 59 6.58 12.89 2.80
C ASP A 59 7.37 11.58 2.67
N LEU A 60 8.23 11.54 1.65
CA LEU A 60 9.05 10.41 1.28
C LEU A 60 10.51 10.75 1.56
N HIS A 61 11.25 9.78 2.08
CA HIS A 61 12.71 9.79 2.03
C HIS A 61 13.14 8.63 1.13
N ILE A 62 13.61 8.95 -0.06
CA ILE A 62 13.95 7.99 -1.12
C ILE A 62 15.46 7.79 -1.07
N VAL A 63 15.88 6.55 -0.82
CA VAL A 63 17.28 6.17 -0.70
C VAL A 63 17.57 5.04 -1.67
N ASP A 64 18.53 5.25 -2.54
CA ASP A 64 19.06 4.28 -3.48
C ASP A 64 20.60 4.28 -3.43
N PRO A 65 21.28 3.25 -3.94
CA PRO A 65 22.74 3.23 -3.99
C PRO A 65 23.28 4.47 -4.73
N GLY A 66 23.96 5.36 -3.99
CA GLY A 66 24.59 6.56 -4.54
C GLY A 66 23.74 7.82 -4.56
N PHE A 67 22.47 7.78 -4.13
CA PHE A 67 21.69 9.01 -3.92
C PHE A 67 20.63 8.87 -2.82
N ALA A 68 20.36 9.98 -2.14
CA ALA A 68 19.23 10.14 -1.24
C ALA A 68 18.54 11.46 -1.57
N VAL A 69 17.22 11.42 -1.73
CA VAL A 69 16.38 12.58 -2.04
C VAL A 69 15.12 12.53 -1.21
N ASP A 70 14.55 13.70 -0.95
CA ASP A 70 13.25 13.78 -0.31
C ASP A 70 12.17 13.90 -1.37
N GLY A 71 10.96 13.45 -1.06
CA GLY A 71 9.81 13.54 -1.94
C GLY A 71 8.58 14.00 -1.20
N THR A 72 7.63 14.61 -1.90
CA THR A 72 6.27 14.76 -1.40
C THR A 72 5.34 14.10 -2.41
N TYR A 73 4.75 12.97 -2.03
CA TYR A 73 3.70 12.29 -2.79
C TYR A 73 2.35 12.88 -2.41
N GLN A 74 1.55 13.27 -3.40
CA GLN A 74 0.19 13.75 -3.21
C GLN A 74 -0.72 12.98 -4.14
N ALA A 75 -1.92 12.64 -3.67
CA ALA A 75 -2.92 12.01 -4.51
C ALA A 75 -4.33 12.41 -4.11
N THR A 76 -5.23 12.42 -5.09
CA THR A 76 -6.65 12.77 -4.91
C THR A 76 -7.53 11.77 -5.63
N ARG A 77 -8.75 11.58 -5.12
CA ARG A 77 -9.83 10.92 -5.88
C ARG A 77 -10.44 11.88 -6.92
N PRO A 78 -10.82 11.40 -8.13
CA PRO A 78 -10.44 10.11 -8.71
C PRO A 78 -9.01 10.18 -9.30
N ASP A 79 -8.17 9.24 -8.91
CA ASP A 79 -6.93 8.81 -9.58
C ASP A 79 -6.02 9.90 -10.16
N ARG A 80 -5.79 10.99 -9.41
CA ARG A 80 -4.73 11.94 -9.73
C ARG A 80 -3.63 11.85 -8.69
N MET A 81 -2.39 11.92 -9.13
CA MET A 81 -1.24 11.93 -8.23
C MET A 81 -0.09 12.78 -8.76
N ARG A 82 0.77 13.20 -7.85
CA ARG A 82 1.99 13.97 -8.13
C ARG A 82 3.06 13.63 -7.09
N ILE A 83 4.30 13.54 -7.54
CA ILE A 83 5.47 13.41 -6.68
C ILE A 83 6.41 14.57 -6.99
N ASP A 84 6.69 15.37 -5.98
CA ASP A 84 7.70 16.42 -6.02
C ASP A 84 8.99 15.89 -5.39
N VAL A 85 10.02 15.65 -6.20
CA VAL A 85 11.33 15.15 -5.73
C VAL A 85 12.29 16.31 -5.51
N LYS A 86 12.93 16.33 -4.35
CA LYS A 86 13.82 17.37 -3.88
C LYS A 86 15.20 16.82 -3.53
N ALA A 87 16.23 17.44 -4.07
CA ALA A 87 17.61 17.20 -3.66
C ALA A 87 18.12 18.43 -2.91
N ASN A 88 18.61 18.25 -1.68
CA ASN A 88 19.07 19.34 -0.82
C ASN A 88 18.02 20.47 -0.67
N GLY A 89 16.75 20.10 -0.48
CA GLY A 89 15.62 21.03 -0.34
C GLY A 89 15.16 21.72 -1.63
N LYS A 90 15.84 21.52 -2.76
CA LYS A 90 15.46 22.11 -4.06
C LYS A 90 14.68 21.11 -4.89
N LEU A 91 13.57 21.54 -5.50
CA LEU A 91 12.80 20.72 -6.44
C LEU A 91 13.65 20.44 -7.68
N VAL A 92 13.90 19.16 -7.97
CA VAL A 92 14.75 18.71 -9.08
C VAL A 92 14.03 17.82 -10.07
N PHE A 93 12.91 17.22 -9.68
CA PHE A 93 12.13 16.37 -10.56
C PHE A 93 10.67 16.34 -10.10
N VAL A 94 9.76 16.23 -11.05
CA VAL A 94 8.33 16.02 -10.80
C VAL A 94 7.84 14.92 -11.73
N GLU A 95 7.03 14.02 -11.21
CA GLU A 95 6.20 13.12 -12.01
C GLU A 95 4.78 13.10 -11.47
N ALA A 96 3.81 12.91 -12.37
CA ALA A 96 2.41 12.98 -12.01
C ALA A 96 1.55 12.24 -13.01
N PHE A 97 0.36 11.82 -12.56
CA PHE A 97 -0.70 11.27 -13.40
C PHE A 97 -1.94 12.14 -13.25
N ASP A 98 -2.45 12.66 -14.37
CA ASP A 98 -3.54 13.63 -14.40
C ASP A 98 -4.95 12.99 -14.40
N GLY A 99 -5.03 11.66 -14.25
CA GLY A 99 -6.25 10.86 -14.39
C GLY A 99 -6.40 10.20 -15.76
N LYS A 100 -5.57 10.58 -16.74
CA LYS A 100 -5.55 10.02 -18.10
C LYS A 100 -4.15 9.62 -18.55
N ARG A 101 -3.16 10.47 -18.31
CA ARG A 101 -1.77 10.26 -18.72
C ARG A 101 -0.79 10.77 -17.68
N GLY A 102 0.39 10.14 -17.70
CA GLY A 102 1.53 10.57 -16.93
C GLY A 102 2.26 11.73 -17.60
N TRP A 103 2.86 12.60 -16.81
CA TRP A 103 3.78 13.64 -17.27
C TRP A 103 4.90 13.84 -16.27
N GLN A 104 6.00 14.43 -16.73
CA GLN A 104 7.22 14.63 -15.96
C GLN A 104 7.82 16.01 -16.21
N TRP A 105 8.61 16.49 -15.26
CA TRP A 105 9.46 17.67 -15.39
C TRP A 105 10.81 17.39 -14.73
N ASN A 106 11.90 17.70 -15.42
CA ASN A 106 13.25 17.25 -15.04
C ASN A 106 14.11 18.32 -14.32
N GLY A 107 13.50 19.43 -13.90
CA GLY A 107 14.24 20.51 -13.24
C GLY A 107 14.91 21.51 -14.16
N LYS A 108 15.04 21.24 -15.46
CA LYS A 108 15.87 22.02 -16.39
C LYS A 108 15.04 22.81 -17.41
N GLU A 109 14.03 22.19 -18.02
CA GLU A 109 13.21 22.86 -19.02
C GLU A 109 12.09 23.70 -18.38
N THR A 110 11.51 24.62 -19.15
CA THR A 110 10.32 25.39 -18.71
C THR A 110 9.01 24.64 -18.90
N THR A 111 9.03 23.51 -19.61
CA THR A 111 7.85 22.72 -19.99
C THR A 111 7.89 21.31 -19.42
N THR A 112 6.72 20.71 -19.20
CA THR A 112 6.59 19.28 -18.87
C THR A 112 6.68 18.42 -20.13
N VAL A 113 7.11 17.17 -19.98
CA VAL A 113 7.09 16.15 -21.03
C VAL A 113 6.06 15.07 -20.68
N GLU A 114 5.37 14.53 -21.70
CA GLU A 114 4.48 13.39 -21.49
C GLU A 114 5.31 12.16 -21.10
N ALA A 115 4.85 11.43 -20.08
CA ALA A 115 5.53 10.22 -19.64
C ALA A 115 5.29 9.08 -20.65
N SER A 116 6.26 8.17 -20.78
CA SER A 116 6.07 6.98 -21.62
C SER A 116 4.82 6.18 -21.17
N PRO A 117 4.19 5.38 -22.05
CA PRO A 117 3.03 4.57 -21.68
C PRO A 117 3.28 3.67 -20.46
N LYS A 118 4.49 3.09 -20.37
CA LYS A 118 4.90 2.26 -19.22
C LYS A 118 4.99 3.08 -17.93
N ALA A 119 5.58 4.27 -17.98
CA ALA A 119 5.69 5.17 -16.82
C ALA A 119 4.32 5.69 -16.39
N SER A 120 3.48 6.13 -17.35
CA SER A 120 2.09 6.52 -17.11
C SER A 120 1.30 5.40 -16.41
N ALA A 121 1.41 4.16 -16.88
CA ALA A 121 0.76 3.02 -16.26
C ALA A 121 1.28 2.74 -14.85
N ALA A 122 2.57 2.92 -14.58
CA ALA A 122 3.13 2.80 -13.24
C ALA A 122 2.59 3.87 -12.28
N LEU A 123 2.51 5.13 -12.73
CA LEU A 123 1.97 6.23 -11.92
C LEU A 123 0.49 6.01 -11.60
N ARG A 124 -0.29 5.59 -12.60
CA ARG A 124 -1.69 5.21 -12.44
C ARG A 124 -1.86 4.11 -11.39
N ARG A 125 -1.12 3.00 -11.51
CA ARG A 125 -1.18 1.92 -10.50
C ARG A 125 -0.76 2.39 -9.11
N GLY A 126 0.21 3.30 -9.02
CA GLY A 126 0.66 3.88 -7.76
C GLY A 126 -0.42 4.66 -6.98
N VAL A 127 -1.48 5.13 -7.67
CA VAL A 127 -2.68 5.73 -7.05
C VAL A 127 -3.84 4.75 -6.93
N GLU A 128 -4.00 3.82 -7.88
CA GLU A 128 -5.10 2.84 -7.87
C GLU A 128 -4.95 1.75 -6.81
N PHE A 129 -3.71 1.41 -6.43
CA PHE A 129 -3.45 0.36 -5.45
C PHE A 129 -4.07 0.66 -4.07
N PRO A 130 -4.54 -0.39 -3.37
CA PRO A 130 -5.17 -0.27 -2.06
C PRO A 130 -4.15 0.15 -0.99
N GLY A 131 -4.65 0.66 0.14
CA GLY A 131 -3.84 1.03 1.32
C GLY A 131 -3.40 2.49 1.37
N LYS A 132 -3.71 3.28 0.33
CA LYS A 132 -3.52 4.73 0.29
C LYS A 132 -4.87 5.45 0.23
N LEU A 133 -5.34 5.77 -0.98
CA LEU A 133 -6.65 6.38 -1.18
C LEU A 133 -7.78 5.36 -1.17
N TYR A 134 -7.53 4.14 -1.62
CA TYR A 134 -8.56 3.11 -1.83
C TYR A 134 -8.38 1.93 -0.88
N GLY A 135 -9.49 1.29 -0.54
CA GLY A 135 -9.50 0.00 0.16
C GLY A 135 -9.49 -1.19 -0.79
N LEU A 136 -9.16 -2.38 -0.29
CA LEU A 136 -9.27 -3.63 -1.06
C LEU A 136 -10.71 -3.85 -1.58
N HIS A 137 -11.71 -3.49 -0.77
CA HIS A 137 -13.13 -3.64 -1.12
C HIS A 137 -13.59 -2.81 -2.33
N GLU A 138 -12.81 -1.82 -2.76
CA GLU A 138 -13.15 -0.98 -3.92
C GLU A 138 -12.59 -1.52 -5.24
N LEU A 139 -11.63 -2.45 -5.21
CA LEU A 139 -10.91 -2.85 -6.42
C LEU A 139 -11.83 -3.47 -7.48
N ASN A 140 -12.74 -4.38 -7.09
CA ASN A 140 -13.67 -5.01 -8.02
C ASN A 140 -14.62 -3.99 -8.68
N ALA A 141 -15.18 -3.06 -7.89
CA ALA A 141 -16.04 -2.00 -8.40
C ALA A 141 -15.32 -1.03 -9.35
N ARG A 142 -13.98 -0.97 -9.25
CA ARG A 142 -13.09 -0.17 -10.11
C ARG A 142 -12.55 -0.95 -11.31
N GLY A 143 -13.10 -2.14 -11.59
CA GLY A 143 -12.76 -2.94 -12.77
C GLY A 143 -11.46 -3.75 -12.63
N HIS A 144 -10.99 -3.97 -11.39
CA HIS A 144 -9.92 -4.91 -11.11
C HIS A 144 -10.51 -6.26 -10.69
N LYS A 145 -9.67 -7.30 -10.65
CA LYS A 145 -10.04 -8.63 -10.15
C LYS A 145 -9.14 -9.00 -8.99
N ILE A 146 -9.69 -9.55 -7.91
CA ILE A 146 -8.92 -10.15 -6.81
C ILE A 146 -9.29 -11.64 -6.69
N GLU A 147 -8.28 -12.47 -6.47
CA GLU A 147 -8.42 -13.91 -6.25
C GLU A 147 -7.55 -14.33 -5.05
N LEU A 148 -8.11 -15.13 -4.12
CA LEU A 148 -7.33 -15.75 -3.05
C LEU A 148 -6.53 -16.90 -3.66
N VAL A 149 -5.20 -16.82 -3.58
CA VAL A 149 -4.31 -17.89 -4.09
C VAL A 149 -3.85 -18.86 -3.01
N GLY A 150 -4.00 -18.48 -1.73
CA GLY A 150 -3.68 -19.33 -0.60
C GLY A 150 -3.08 -18.53 0.55
N ARG A 151 -2.25 -19.20 1.35
CA ARG A 151 -1.53 -18.60 2.47
C ARG A 151 -0.03 -18.69 2.25
N GLU A 152 0.69 -17.67 2.66
CA GLU A 152 2.15 -17.63 2.58
C GLU A 152 2.75 -17.15 3.90
N ARG A 153 3.86 -17.77 4.30
CA ARG A 153 4.60 -17.39 5.51
C ARG A 153 5.80 -16.53 5.15
N ILE A 154 5.77 -15.27 5.55
CA ILE A 154 6.83 -14.27 5.27
C ILE A 154 7.36 -13.76 6.61
N ASP A 155 8.67 -13.87 6.83
CA ASP A 155 9.35 -13.44 8.07
C ASP A 155 8.69 -13.92 9.38
N GLY A 156 8.09 -15.12 9.33
CA GLY A 156 7.41 -15.71 10.49
C GLY A 156 5.98 -15.20 10.74
N VAL A 157 5.35 -14.56 9.76
CA VAL A 157 3.94 -14.15 9.80
C VAL A 157 3.19 -14.84 8.66
N ASP A 158 2.02 -15.41 8.96
CA ASP A 158 1.16 -16.07 7.96
C ASP A 158 0.19 -15.08 7.36
N TYR A 159 0.31 -14.83 6.06
CA TYR A 159 -0.54 -13.92 5.30
C TYR A 159 -1.51 -14.68 4.41
N TYR A 160 -2.64 -14.06 4.10
CA TYR A 160 -3.43 -14.42 2.92
C TYR A 160 -2.80 -13.76 1.69
N ALA A 161 -2.47 -14.57 0.69
CA ALA A 161 -1.95 -14.08 -0.57
C ALA A 161 -3.12 -13.84 -1.54
N LEU A 162 -3.35 -12.57 -1.88
CA LEU A 162 -4.40 -12.13 -2.79
C LEU A 162 -3.79 -11.70 -4.12
N LYS A 163 -4.00 -12.49 -5.18
CA LYS A 163 -3.60 -12.10 -6.53
C LYS A 163 -4.59 -11.08 -7.08
N ALA A 164 -4.09 -9.90 -7.42
CA ALA A 164 -4.87 -8.85 -8.06
C ALA A 164 -4.45 -8.69 -9.53
N THR A 165 -5.44 -8.70 -10.42
CA THR A 165 -5.29 -8.33 -11.84
C THR A 165 -5.92 -6.96 -12.03
N MET A 166 -5.09 -5.97 -12.31
CA MET A 166 -5.50 -4.58 -12.55
C MET A 166 -6.20 -4.46 -13.91
N SER A 167 -6.86 -3.31 -14.14
CA SER A 167 -7.64 -3.07 -15.36
C SER A 167 -6.78 -2.95 -16.63
N ASP A 168 -5.47 -2.69 -16.48
CA ASP A 168 -4.49 -2.76 -17.58
C ASP A 168 -3.84 -4.13 -17.75
N GLY A 169 -4.34 -5.15 -17.05
CA GLY A 169 -3.78 -6.50 -17.08
C GLY A 169 -2.52 -6.69 -16.22
N PHE A 170 -2.06 -5.67 -15.49
CA PHE A 170 -0.95 -5.84 -14.56
C PHE A 170 -1.35 -6.77 -13.41
N VAL A 171 -0.54 -7.79 -13.14
CA VAL A 171 -0.78 -8.75 -12.06
C VAL A 171 0.17 -8.47 -10.90
N THR A 172 -0.37 -8.43 -9.68
CA THR A 172 0.39 -8.28 -8.44
C THR A 172 -0.21 -9.15 -7.33
N THR A 173 0.53 -9.35 -6.25
CA THR A 173 0.04 -10.03 -5.04
C THR A 173 -0.01 -9.03 -3.88
N PHE A 174 -1.12 -8.98 -3.17
CA PHE A 174 -1.25 -8.30 -1.88
C PHE A 174 -1.25 -9.36 -0.77
N TYR A 175 -0.41 -9.14 0.24
CA TYR A 175 -0.37 -9.97 1.43
C TYR A 175 -1.14 -9.27 2.54
N VAL A 176 -2.18 -9.94 3.03
CA VAL A 176 -3.18 -9.40 3.96
C VAL A 176 -3.23 -10.20 5.24
#